data_AF-A0A7J4YPH6-F1
#
_entry.id   AF-A0A7J4YPH6-F1
#
_cell.length_a   1.000
_cell.length_b   1.000
_cell.length_c   1.000
_cell.angle_alpha   90.00
_cell.angle_beta   90.00
_cell.angle_gamma   90.00
#
_symmetry.space_group_name_H-M   'P 1'
#
loop_
_entity.id
_entity.type
_entity.pdbx_description
1 polymer ?
#
loop_
_entity_poly.entity_id
_entity_poly.type
_entity_poly.pdbx_seq_one_letter_code
_entity_poly.pdbx_strand_id
1 'polypeptide(L)'
;MKTNEVNKEISYETLLVTFGEGIGRLNTMFDDPQVWGVATLKQWIDGYETTRFTEIDDRTAVITSEYNMDSVKEWLQKNTPIINLEKR
;
A
#
# COMPACT_ATOMS: atom_id res chain seq x y z
N MET A 1 -30.24 3.57 -28.03
CA MET A 1 -29.05 2.84 -27.55
C MET A 1 -29.17 2.71 -26.05
N LYS A 2 -29.29 1.49 -25.53
CA LYS A 2 -29.18 1.24 -24.09
C LYS A 2 -27.75 0.76 -23.85
N THR A 3 -26.88 1.65 -23.44
CA THR A 3 -25.66 1.26 -22.74
C THR A 3 -25.97 1.44 -21.27
N ASN A 4 -26.36 0.34 -20.64
CA ASN A 4 -26.41 0.24 -19.19
C ASN A 4 -24.96 0.35 -18.73
N GLU A 5 -24.53 1.53 -18.32
CA GLU A 5 -23.33 1.66 -17.51
C GLU A 5 -23.62 0.88 -16.23
N VAL A 6 -22.98 -0.28 -16.13
CA VAL A 6 -22.90 -1.04 -14.89
C VAL A 6 -22.28 -0.07 -13.89
N ASN A 7 -23.06 0.37 -12.90
CA ASN A 7 -22.54 0.96 -11.69
C ASN A 7 -21.54 -0.04 -11.11
N LYS A 8 -20.26 0.08 -11.47
CA LYS A 8 -19.20 -0.70 -10.85
C LYS A 8 -19.20 -0.26 -9.40
N GLU A 9 -19.64 -1.15 -8.52
CA GLU A 9 -19.62 -0.90 -7.09
C GLU A 9 -18.16 -0.60 -6.72
N ILE A 10 -17.89 0.65 -6.35
CA ILE A 10 -16.58 1.08 -5.87
C ILE A 10 -16.41 0.44 -4.50
N SER A 11 -15.66 -0.67 -4.44
CA SER A 11 -15.29 -1.31 -3.18
C SER A 11 -13.81 -1.11 -2.93
N TYR A 12 -13.51 -0.52 -1.77
CA TYR A 12 -12.15 -0.44 -1.28
C TYR A 12 -11.80 -1.76 -0.60
N GLU A 13 -10.71 -2.38 -1.03
CA GLU A 13 -10.09 -3.46 -0.29
C GLU A 13 -9.27 -2.88 0.86
N THR A 14 -9.27 -3.57 2.00
CA THR A 14 -8.49 -3.20 3.17
C THR A 14 -7.52 -4.33 3.51
N LEU A 15 -6.26 -3.96 3.75
CA LEU A 15 -5.19 -4.88 4.09
C LEU A 15 -4.51 -4.40 5.38
N LEU A 16 -4.51 -5.24 6.39
CA LEU A 16 -3.70 -5.04 7.59
C LEU A 16 -2.34 -5.72 7.38
N VAL A 17 -1.27 -4.93 7.48
CA VAL A 17 0.10 -5.38 7.26
C VAL A 17 0.87 -5.30 8.56
N THR A 18 1.60 -6.36 8.90
CA THR A 18 2.62 -6.34 9.96
C THR A 18 3.99 -6.62 9.33
N PHE A 19 4.89 -5.66 9.44
CA PHE A 19 6.24 -5.70 8.91
C PHE A 19 7.22 -6.38 9.88
N GLY A 20 8.25 -7.01 9.32
CA GLY A 20 9.37 -7.61 10.07
C GLY A 20 10.34 -6.57 10.65
N GLU A 21 10.36 -5.39 10.06
CA GLU A 21 11.15 -4.23 10.49
C GLU A 21 10.24 -3.03 10.79
N GLY A 22 10.76 -2.05 11.53
CA GLY A 22 10.05 -0.79 11.76
C GLY A 22 9.84 -0.02 10.46
N ILE A 23 8.69 0.62 10.29
CA ILE A 23 8.35 1.43 9.10
C ILE A 23 9.38 2.56 8.91
N GLY A 24 9.90 3.12 10.00
CA GLY A 24 11.02 4.06 9.94
C GLY A 24 12.30 3.48 9.32
N ARG A 25 12.57 2.19 9.53
CA ARG A 25 13.66 1.46 8.86
C ARG A 25 13.34 1.23 7.39
N LEU A 26 12.10 0.85 7.07
CA LEU A 26 11.68 0.66 5.67
C LEU A 26 11.70 1.95 4.85
N ASN A 27 11.48 3.11 5.49
CA ASN A 27 11.63 4.41 4.82
C ASN A 27 13.04 4.63 4.26
N THR A 28 14.07 3.99 4.82
CA THR A 28 15.45 4.11 4.30
C THR A 28 15.66 3.39 2.98
N MET A 29 14.67 2.64 2.47
CA MET A 29 14.68 2.15 1.09
C MET A 29 14.57 3.30 0.08
N PHE A 30 14.04 4.45 0.52
CA PHE A 30 13.78 5.64 -0.28
C PHE A 30 14.73 6.78 0.12
N ASP A 31 16.00 6.46 0.38
CA ASP A 31 17.03 7.36 0.91
C ASP A 31 17.50 8.43 -0.08
N ASP A 32 17.30 8.23 -1.38
CA ASP A 32 17.52 9.22 -2.43
C ASP A 32 16.21 9.65 -3.13
N PRO A 33 15.57 10.74 -2.69
CA PRO A 33 14.34 11.23 -3.30
C PRO A 33 14.48 11.62 -4.78
N GLN A 34 15.69 11.90 -5.29
CA GLN A 34 15.87 12.20 -6.72
C GLN A 34 15.74 10.94 -7.58
N VAL A 35 16.12 9.78 -7.04
CA VAL A 35 15.99 8.48 -7.71
C VAL A 35 14.58 7.94 -7.55
N TRP A 36 14.04 8.00 -6.34
CA TRP A 36 12.77 7.37 -6.00
C TRP A 36 11.54 8.24 -6.23
N GLY A 37 11.71 9.57 -6.27
CA GLY A 37 10.60 10.54 -6.33
C GLY A 37 9.81 10.67 -5.02
N VAL A 38 10.14 9.87 -4.00
CA VAL A 38 9.53 9.83 -2.67
C VAL A 38 10.61 9.56 -1.63
N ALA A 39 10.30 9.82 -0.35
CA ALA A 39 11.23 9.64 0.76
C ALA A 39 10.75 8.61 1.80
N THR A 40 9.54 8.07 1.65
CA THR A 40 8.96 7.12 2.62
C THR A 40 8.17 6.03 1.92
N LEU A 41 8.04 4.88 2.59
CA LEU A 41 7.17 3.78 2.16
C LEU A 41 5.73 4.25 2.03
N LYS A 42 5.26 5.10 2.96
CA LYS A 42 3.94 5.71 2.89
C LYS A 42 3.75 6.48 1.58
N GLN A 43 4.68 7.37 1.22
CA GLN A 43 4.59 8.15 -0.02
C GLN A 43 4.63 7.26 -1.26
N TRP A 44 5.44 6.19 -1.24
CA TRP A 44 5.46 5.21 -2.33
C TRP A 44 4.10 4.54 -2.52
N ILE A 45 3.49 4.03 -1.43
CA ILE A 45 2.19 3.35 -1.48
C ILE A 45 1.04 4.33 -1.79
N ASP A 46 1.06 5.52 -1.22
CA ASP A 46 0.06 6.57 -1.49
C ASP A 46 0.12 7.10 -2.94
N GLY A 47 1.25 6.89 -3.62
CA GLY A 47 1.44 7.25 -5.03
C GLY A 47 0.63 6.39 -6.00
N TYR A 48 0.19 5.19 -5.59
CA TYR A 48 -0.74 4.39 -6.37
C TYR A 48 -2.13 5.02 -6.32
N GLU A 49 -2.79 5.07 -7.48
CA GLU A 49 -4.14 5.62 -7.59
C GLU A 49 -5.08 4.95 -6.58
N THR A 50 -5.92 5.79 -5.95
CA THR A 50 -6.93 5.40 -4.96
C THR A 50 -6.40 4.51 -3.83
N THR A 51 -5.11 4.63 -3.50
CA THR A 51 -4.45 3.84 -2.46
C THR A 51 -4.03 4.73 -1.28
N ARG A 52 -4.20 4.24 -0.05
CA ARG A 52 -3.81 4.96 1.17
C ARG A 52 -3.12 4.03 2.16
N PHE A 53 -2.00 4.47 2.69
CA PHE A 53 -1.24 3.82 3.75
C PHE A 53 -1.41 4.58 5.07
N THR A 54 -1.95 3.93 6.09
CA THR A 54 -2.17 4.50 7.42
C THR A 54 -1.37 3.71 8.46
N GLU A 55 -0.33 4.33 9.00
CA GLU A 55 0.47 3.77 10.10
C GLU A 55 -0.39 3.64 11.36
N ILE A 56 -0.36 2.46 11.99
CA ILE A 56 -1.00 2.20 13.29
C ILE A 56 0.03 2.27 14.41
N ASP A 57 1.19 1.64 14.18
CA ASP A 57 2.32 1.61 15.10
C ASP A 57 3.65 1.46 14.32
N ASP A 58 4.76 1.26 15.02
CA ASP A 58 6.10 1.14 14.42
C ASP A 58 6.19 0.09 13.29
N ARG A 59 5.37 -0.96 13.31
CA ARG A 59 5.46 -2.09 12.36
C ARG A 59 4.16 -2.45 11.69
N THR A 60 3.07 -1.79 12.03
CA THR A 60 1.74 -2.14 11.54
C THR A 60 1.13 -0.98 10.79
N ALA A 61 0.52 -1.28 9.64
CA ALA A 61 -0.21 -0.32 8.85
C ALA A 61 -1.49 -0.91 8.27
N VAL A 62 -2.49 -0.06 8.06
CA VAL A 62 -3.65 -0.36 7.22
C VAL A 62 -3.40 0.23 5.84
N ILE A 63 -3.60 -0.57 4.81
CA ILE A 63 -3.61 -0.12 3.43
C ILE A 63 -5.03 -0.28 2.89
N THR A 64 -5.55 0.78 2.29
CA THR A 64 -6.80 0.70 1.51
C THR A 64 -6.50 0.98 0.04
N SER A 65 -7.14 0.24 -0.86
CA SER A 65 -7.00 0.46 -2.30
C SER A 65 -8.26 0.03 -3.03
N GLU A 66 -8.68 0.78 -4.05
CA GLU A 66 -9.82 0.41 -4.88
C GLU A 66 -9.43 -0.56 -6.01
N TYR A 67 -8.24 -0.37 -6.59
CA TYR A 67 -7.84 -1.11 -7.81
C TYR A 67 -6.48 -1.80 -7.70
N ASN A 68 -5.63 -1.38 -6.77
CA ASN A 68 -4.22 -1.74 -6.77
C ASN A 68 -3.84 -2.70 -5.65
N MET A 69 -4.80 -3.31 -4.94
CA MET A 69 -4.50 -4.11 -3.76
C MET A 69 -3.57 -5.30 -4.05
N ASP A 70 -3.82 -6.04 -5.13
CA ASP A 70 -2.96 -7.16 -5.53
C ASP A 70 -1.54 -6.71 -5.89
N SER A 71 -1.42 -5.63 -6.66
CA SER A 71 -0.13 -5.03 -7.04
C SER A 71 0.64 -4.53 -5.81
N VAL A 72 -0.05 -3.86 -4.88
CA VAL A 72 0.53 -3.39 -3.63
C VAL A 72 1.00 -4.57 -2.78
N LYS A 73 0.16 -5.60 -2.62
CA LYS A 73 0.50 -6.80 -1.86
C LYS A 73 1.72 -7.51 -2.44
N GLU A 74 1.75 -7.70 -3.75
CA GLU A 74 2.89 -8.34 -4.45
C GLU A 74 4.17 -7.53 -4.25
N TRP A 75 4.11 -6.20 -4.40
CA TRP A 75 5.27 -5.33 -4.20
C TRP A 75 5.78 -5.41 -2.74
N LEU A 76 4.89 -5.35 -1.75
CA LEU A 76 5.27 -5.43 -0.34
C LEU A 76 5.95 -6.76 -0.02
N GLN A 77 5.40 -7.88 -0.49
CA GLN A 77 5.98 -9.21 -0.25
C GLN A 77 7.35 -9.39 -0.89
N LYS A 78 7.62 -8.72 -2.02
CA LYS A 78 8.92 -8.81 -2.71
C LYS A 78 9.98 -7.90 -2.10
N ASN A 79 9.59 -6.71 -1.63
CA ASN A 79 10.54 -5.64 -1.30
C ASN A 79 10.67 -5.36 0.20
N THR A 80 9.75 -5.87 1.02
CA THR A 80 9.77 -5.64 2.47
C THR A 80 9.69 -6.96 3.24
N PRO A 81 10.32 -7.06 4.41
CA PRO A 81 10.12 -8.20 5.30
C PRO A 81 8.70 -8.14 5.86
N ILE A 82 7.90 -9.16 5.57
CA ILE A 82 6.50 -9.26 6.00
C ILE A 82 6.36 -10.37 7.04
N ILE A 83 5.71 -10.06 8.17
CA ILE A 83 5.29 -11.06 9.16
C ILE A 83 3.87 -11.53 8.84
N ASN A 84 2.95 -10.59 8.56
CA ASN A 84 1.55 -10.91 8.31
C ASN A 84 0.89 -9.97 7.30
N LEU A 85 -0.04 -10.51 6.52
CA LEU A 85 -0.91 -9.80 5.58
C LEU A 85 -2.32 -10.34 5.71
N GLU A 86 -3.20 -9.55 6.32
CA GLU A 86 -4.59 -9.94 6.57
C GLU A 86 -5.55 -9.05 5.80
N LYS A 87 -6.31 -9.65 4.87
CA LYS A 87 -7.39 -8.95 4.18
C LYS A 87 -8.57 -8.76 5.13
N ARG A 88 -9.09 -7.54 5.21
CA ARG A 88 -10.21 -7.14 6.07
C ARG A 88 -11.48 -6.96 5.25
#